data_AF-A0A8D8GH07-F1
#
_entry.id   AF-A0A8D8GH07-F1
#
_cell.length_a   1.000
_cell.length_b   1.000
_cell.length_c   1.000
_cell.angle_alpha   90.00
_cell.angle_beta   90.00
_cell.angle_gamma   90.00
#
_symmetry.space_group_name_H-M   'P 1'
#
loop_
_entity.id
_entity.type
_entity.pdbx_description
1 polymer ?
#
loop_
_entity_poly.entity_id
_entity_poly.type
_entity_poly.pdbx_seq_one_letter_code
_entity_poly.pdbx_strand_id
1 'polypeptide(L)'
;LAESTEGKIEKEVKDLFQRFGNDIMASISFGMDIDSVRDPDNVFHQKGKRFTATTGIQGLKFFLVTLGGEKLLKWLGIRLTPRDVADFYLDVVSRTIKYREKNSILRPDFIHLLLQARKNILHHDQH
;
A
#
# COMPACT_ATOMS: atom_id res chain seq x y z
N LEU A 1 10.37 -12.33 33.77
CA LEU A 1 11.48 -12.66 32.85
C LEU A 1 11.01 -13.46 31.63
N ALA A 2 10.16 -14.49 31.77
CA ALA A 2 9.56 -15.17 30.62
C ALA A 2 8.54 -14.28 29.86
N GLU A 3 7.68 -13.57 30.59
CA GLU A 3 6.62 -12.69 30.06
C GLU A 3 7.17 -11.52 29.22
N SER A 4 8.34 -10.98 29.58
CA SER A 4 9.01 -9.93 28.80
C SER A 4 9.64 -10.45 27.50
N THR A 5 10.00 -11.72 27.45
CA THR A 5 10.59 -12.36 26.27
C THR A 5 9.50 -12.74 25.27
N GLU A 6 8.36 -13.22 25.76
CA GLU A 6 7.18 -13.55 24.95
C GLU A 6 6.63 -12.31 24.22
N GLY A 7 6.43 -11.20 24.95
CA GLY A 7 5.99 -9.93 24.34
C GLY A 7 7.02 -9.29 23.39
N LYS A 8 8.31 -9.67 23.49
CA LYS A 8 9.34 -9.25 22.54
C LYS A 8 9.27 -10.08 21.25
N ILE A 9 9.15 -11.39 21.37
CA ILE A 9 8.99 -12.31 20.23
C ILE A 9 7.73 -11.96 19.44
N GLU A 10 6.60 -11.70 20.12
CA GLU A 10 5.36 -11.32 19.45
C GLU A 10 5.53 -10.06 18.58
N LYS A 11 6.20 -9.03 19.12
CA LYS A 11 6.47 -7.79 18.38
C LYS A 11 7.37 -8.02 17.17
N GLU A 12 8.42 -8.81 17.31
CA GLU A 12 9.35 -9.14 16.22
C GLU A 12 8.65 -9.93 15.11
N VAL A 13 7.85 -10.93 15.47
CA VAL A 13 7.07 -11.72 14.50
C VAL A 13 6.05 -10.84 13.78
N LYS A 14 5.33 -9.98 14.51
CA LYS A 14 4.37 -9.05 13.93
C LYS A 14 5.03 -8.08 12.94
N ASP A 15 6.20 -7.54 13.28
CA ASP A 15 6.95 -6.64 12.40
C ASP A 15 7.44 -7.37 11.14
N LEU A 16 7.91 -8.60 11.27
CA LEU A 16 8.30 -9.44 10.13
C LEU A 16 7.14 -9.69 9.17
N PHE A 17 5.96 -10.06 9.69
CA PHE A 17 4.77 -10.25 8.86
C PHE A 17 4.32 -8.95 8.18
N GLN A 18 4.44 -7.80 8.84
CA GLN A 18 4.13 -6.51 8.23
C GLN A 18 5.06 -6.18 7.05
N ARG A 19 6.36 -6.45 7.19
CA ARG A 19 7.35 -6.27 6.12
C ARG A 19 7.08 -7.23 4.96
N PHE A 20 6.90 -8.50 5.25
CA PHE A 20 6.62 -9.52 4.23
C PHE A 20 5.31 -9.25 3.48
N GLY A 21 4.24 -8.90 4.21
CA GLY A 21 2.97 -8.51 3.59
C GLY A 21 3.08 -7.27 2.71
N ASN A 22 3.91 -6.29 3.11
CA ASN A 22 4.21 -5.12 2.28
C ASN A 22 4.92 -5.51 0.97
N ASP A 23 5.89 -6.43 1.01
CA ASP A 23 6.61 -6.90 -0.19
C ASP A 23 5.68 -7.65 -1.15
N ILE A 24 4.81 -8.52 -0.63
CA ILE A 24 3.77 -9.19 -1.43
C ILE A 24 2.87 -8.15 -2.09
N MET A 25 2.34 -7.20 -1.31
CA MET A 25 1.43 -6.17 -1.82
C MET A 25 2.11 -5.30 -2.88
N ALA A 26 3.38 -4.95 -2.69
CA ALA A 26 4.16 -4.19 -3.66
C ALA A 26 4.34 -4.94 -4.98
N SER A 27 4.60 -6.24 -4.91
CA SER A 27 4.74 -7.10 -6.08
C SER A 27 3.41 -7.27 -6.83
N ILE A 28 2.30 -7.61 -6.15
CA ILE A 28 1.02 -7.85 -6.83
C ILE A 28 0.32 -6.57 -7.30
N SER A 29 0.50 -5.46 -6.57
CA SER A 29 -0.26 -4.23 -6.84
C SER A 29 0.49 -3.28 -7.75
N PHE A 30 1.81 -3.20 -7.61
CA PHE A 30 2.65 -2.25 -8.33
C PHE A 30 3.70 -2.94 -9.21
N GLY A 31 3.83 -4.27 -9.14
CA GLY A 31 4.87 -5.02 -9.83
C GLY A 31 6.27 -4.58 -9.46
N MET A 32 6.45 -4.20 -8.20
CA MET A 32 7.72 -3.78 -7.62
C MET A 32 8.27 -4.92 -6.76
N ASP A 33 9.51 -5.32 -7.02
CA ASP A 33 10.22 -6.27 -6.18
C ASP A 33 11.03 -5.48 -5.15
N ILE A 34 10.61 -5.58 -3.89
CA ILE A 34 11.23 -4.93 -2.74
C ILE A 34 11.55 -5.99 -1.68
N ASP A 35 12.55 -5.70 -0.84
CA ASP A 35 12.98 -6.58 0.25
C ASP A 35 12.93 -5.80 1.57
N SER A 36 11.74 -5.66 2.14
CA SER A 36 11.54 -4.94 3.40
C SER A 36 12.04 -5.71 4.61
N VAL A 37 12.28 -7.01 4.45
CA VAL A 37 12.81 -7.87 5.52
C VAL A 37 14.28 -7.51 5.75
N ARG A 38 15.08 -7.41 4.68
CA ARG A 38 16.50 -7.05 4.77
C ARG A 38 16.73 -5.54 4.84
N ASP A 39 15.88 -4.75 4.19
CA ASP A 39 15.93 -3.29 4.21
C ASP A 39 14.69 -2.69 4.92
N PRO A 40 14.67 -2.65 6.27
CA PRO A 40 13.58 -2.06 7.05
C PRO A 40 13.26 -0.60 6.68
N ASP A 41 14.26 0.15 6.25
CA ASP A 41 14.15 1.60 6.04
C ASP A 41 13.79 1.93 4.60
N ASN A 42 13.39 0.94 3.80
CA ASN A 42 12.93 1.19 2.45
C ASN A 42 11.69 2.10 2.43
N VAL A 43 11.64 2.98 1.42
CA VAL A 43 10.61 4.01 1.32
C VAL A 43 9.20 3.40 1.19
N PHE A 44 9.07 2.24 0.53
CA PHE A 44 7.78 1.56 0.39
C PHE A 44 7.22 1.12 1.74
N HIS A 45 8.05 0.50 2.58
CA HIS A 45 7.65 0.06 3.93
C HIS A 45 7.33 1.25 4.83
N GLN A 46 8.17 2.29 4.83
CA GLN A 46 7.91 3.49 5.63
C GLN A 46 6.60 4.19 5.24
N LYS A 47 6.35 4.35 3.93
CA LYS A 47 5.10 4.95 3.41
C LYS A 47 3.89 4.06 3.67
N GLY A 48 4.04 2.74 3.55
CA GLY A 48 3.01 1.75 3.86
C GLY A 48 2.62 1.77 5.34
N LYS A 49 3.59 1.84 6.25
CA LYS A 49 3.35 1.96 7.70
C LYS A 49 2.63 3.25 8.06
N ARG A 50 2.97 4.36 7.39
CA ARG A 50 2.26 5.64 7.57
C ARG A 50 0.85 5.60 6.98
N PHE A 51 0.64 4.88 5.89
CA PHE A 51 -0.66 4.69 5.26
C PHE A 51 -1.62 3.89 6.15
N THR A 52 -1.12 2.81 6.76
CA THR A 52 -1.90 1.90 7.61
C THR A 52 -1.89 2.28 9.10
N ALA A 53 -1.30 3.43 9.45
CA ALA A 53 -1.25 3.89 10.82
C ALA A 53 -2.67 4.14 11.37
N THR A 54 -3.06 3.35 12.36
CA THR A 54 -4.36 3.46 13.05
C THR A 54 -4.29 4.30 14.33
N THR A 55 -3.13 4.87 14.63
CA THR A 55 -2.87 5.64 15.85
C THR A 55 -2.68 7.14 15.57
N GLY A 56 -2.79 7.95 16.61
CA GLY A 56 -2.58 9.41 16.54
C GLY A 56 -3.58 10.13 15.63
N ILE A 57 -3.09 11.14 14.90
CA ILE A 57 -3.91 11.97 14.00
C ILE A 57 -4.55 11.12 12.89
N GLN A 58 -3.85 10.10 12.40
CA GLN A 58 -4.34 9.23 11.33
C GLN A 58 -5.49 8.33 11.82
N GLY A 59 -5.37 7.78 13.03
CA GLY A 59 -6.45 7.07 13.70
C GLY A 59 -7.68 7.94 13.95
N LEU A 60 -7.48 9.18 14.42
CA LEU A 60 -8.56 10.13 14.62
C LEU A 60 -9.29 10.45 13.31
N LYS A 61 -8.56 10.69 12.21
CA LYS A 61 -9.17 10.90 10.89
C LYS A 61 -10.00 9.70 10.47
N PHE A 62 -9.49 8.48 10.67
CA PHE A 62 -10.19 7.25 10.33
C PHE A 62 -11.49 7.11 11.13
N PHE A 63 -11.43 7.35 12.44
CA PHE A 63 -12.58 7.36 13.34
C PHE A 63 -13.64 8.39 12.92
N LEU A 64 -13.21 9.61 12.57
CA LEU A 64 -14.11 10.66 12.07
C LEU A 64 -14.80 10.26 10.75
N VAL A 65 -14.14 9.48 9.88
CA VAL A 65 -14.78 8.92 8.67
C VAL A 65 -15.84 7.91 9.03
N THR A 66 -15.51 6.99 9.92
CA THR A 66 -16.43 5.92 10.32
C THR A 66 -17.69 6.47 10.98
N LEU A 67 -17.58 7.53 11.78
CA LEU A 67 -18.74 8.13 12.46
C LEU A 67 -19.46 9.20 11.64
N GLY A 68 -18.71 10.09 10.98
CA GLY A 68 -19.27 11.26 10.31
C GLY A 68 -19.61 11.06 8.83
N GLY A 69 -19.17 9.94 8.24
CA GLY A 69 -19.34 9.63 6.82
C GLY A 69 -18.52 10.53 5.89
N GLU A 70 -18.50 10.19 4.60
CA GLU A 70 -17.67 10.89 3.60
C GLU A 70 -18.05 12.37 3.42
N LYS A 71 -19.32 12.73 3.63
CA LYS A 71 -19.81 14.10 3.46
C LYS A 71 -19.17 15.06 4.46
N LEU A 72 -18.97 14.61 5.70
CA LEU A 72 -18.34 15.43 6.74
C LEU A 72 -16.86 15.68 6.42
N LEU A 73 -16.13 14.67 5.91
CA LEU A 73 -14.73 14.86 5.53
C LEU A 73 -14.54 15.78 4.34
N LYS A 74 -15.41 15.64 3.32
CA LYS A 74 -15.39 16.53 2.16
C LYS A 74 -15.65 17.98 2.57
N TRP A 75 -16.58 18.19 3.51
CA TRP A 75 -16.87 19.51 4.06
C TRP A 75 -15.71 20.07 4.90
N LEU A 76 -15.08 19.25 5.75
CA LEU A 76 -13.93 19.66 6.56
C LEU A 76 -12.59 19.72 5.79
N GLY A 77 -12.58 19.35 4.51
CA GLY A 77 -11.37 19.30 3.68
C GLY A 77 -10.33 18.29 4.18
N ILE A 78 -10.72 17.32 5.01
CA ILE A 78 -9.82 16.35 5.62
C ILE A 78 -9.51 15.25 4.60
N ARG A 79 -8.23 15.11 4.25
CA ARG A 79 -7.75 13.95 3.49
C ARG A 79 -7.40 12.82 4.45
N LEU A 80 -7.97 11.64 4.18
CA LEU A 80 -7.65 10.42 4.89
C LEU A 80 -6.18 10.09 4.66
N THR A 81 -5.78 9.90 3.41
CA THR A 81 -4.39 9.62 3.06
C THR A 81 -3.50 10.86 3.20
N PRO A 82 -2.34 10.76 3.88
CA PRO A 82 -1.34 11.83 3.88
C PRO A 82 -0.89 12.17 2.45
N ARG A 83 -0.73 13.46 2.14
CA ARG A 83 -0.39 13.91 0.77
C ARG A 83 0.92 13.30 0.27
N ASP A 84 1.95 13.30 1.10
CA ASP A 84 3.26 12.75 0.79
C ASP A 84 3.27 11.23 0.52
N VAL A 85 2.26 10.52 1.02
CA VAL A 85 2.05 9.09 0.76
C VAL A 85 1.29 8.90 -0.54
N ALA A 86 0.23 9.68 -0.77
CA ALA A 86 -0.53 9.65 -2.01
C ALA A 86 0.36 10.00 -3.22
N ASP A 87 1.14 11.08 -3.12
CA ASP A 87 2.01 11.54 -4.20
C ASP A 87 3.09 10.50 -4.54
N PHE A 88 3.64 9.82 -3.52
CA PHE A 88 4.60 8.73 -3.71
C PHE A 88 4.00 7.56 -4.51
N TYR A 89 2.85 7.02 -4.09
CA TYR A 89 2.24 5.89 -4.79
C TYR A 89 1.73 6.26 -6.18
N LEU A 90 1.23 7.49 -6.37
CA LEU A 90 0.84 7.99 -7.70
C LEU A 90 2.04 8.09 -8.64
N ASP A 91 3.18 8.58 -8.15
CA ASP A 91 4.42 8.65 -8.92
C ASP A 91 4.94 7.25 -9.28
N VAL A 92 4.97 6.32 -8.33
CA VAL A 92 5.31 4.91 -8.56
C VAL A 92 4.45 4.32 -9.68
N VAL A 93 3.12 4.39 -9.55
CA VAL A 93 2.20 3.82 -10.54
C VAL A 93 2.41 4.46 -11.91
N SER A 94 2.54 5.79 -11.95
CA SER A 94 2.74 6.53 -13.19
C SER A 94 4.05 6.14 -13.89
N ARG A 95 5.14 6.00 -13.14
CA ARG A 95 6.44 5.57 -13.67
C ARG A 95 6.40 4.13 -14.14
N THR A 96 5.78 3.24 -13.36
CA THR A 96 5.65 1.82 -13.72
C THR A 96 4.87 1.66 -15.02
N ILE A 97 3.73 2.34 -15.17
CA ILE A 97 2.94 2.31 -16.42
C ILE A 97 3.78 2.78 -17.60
N LYS A 98 4.42 3.95 -17.50
CA LYS A 98 5.26 4.51 -18.57
C LYS A 98 6.42 3.59 -18.94
N TYR A 99 7.09 3.03 -17.94
CA TYR A 99 8.20 2.10 -18.13
C TYR A 99 7.76 0.83 -18.87
N ARG A 100 6.60 0.26 -18.50
CA ARG A 100 6.08 -0.94 -19.15
C ARG A 100 5.62 -0.69 -20.58
N GLU A 101 4.94 0.42 -20.84
CA GLU A 101 4.51 0.79 -22.18
C GLU A 101 5.71 1.02 -23.10
N LYS A 102 6.78 1.65 -22.60
CA LYS A 102 8.00 1.90 -23.37
C LYS A 102 8.78 0.61 -23.69
N ASN A 103 8.83 -0.33 -22.75
CA ASN A 103 9.67 -1.53 -22.86
C ASN A 103 8.87 -2.80 -23.21
N SER A 104 7.57 -2.69 -23.49
CA SER A 104 6.67 -3.81 -23.79
C SER A 104 6.71 -4.94 -22.75
N ILE A 105 6.84 -4.58 -21.47
CA ILE A 105 6.93 -5.55 -20.37
C ILE A 105 5.53 -6.06 -20.00
N LEU A 106 5.37 -7.38 -20.03
CA LEU A 106 4.17 -8.06 -19.57
C LEU A 106 4.46 -8.76 -18.23
N ARG A 107 3.76 -8.31 -17.18
CA ARG A 107 3.82 -8.90 -15.83
C ARG A 107 2.39 -9.09 -15.35
N PRO A 108 1.95 -10.30 -14.95
CA PRO A 108 0.57 -10.57 -14.56
C PRO A 108 0.28 -10.05 -13.14
N ASP A 109 0.11 -8.73 -13.01
CA ASP A 109 -0.19 -8.04 -11.75
C ASP A 109 -1.36 -7.04 -11.92
N PHE A 110 -1.74 -6.33 -10.86
CA PHE A 110 -2.88 -5.41 -10.91
C PHE A 110 -2.68 -4.26 -11.87
N ILE A 111 -1.46 -3.75 -12.05
CA ILE A 111 -1.19 -2.72 -13.08
C ILE A 111 -1.53 -3.26 -14.46
N HIS A 112 -1.16 -4.51 -14.75
CA HIS A 112 -1.49 -5.12 -16.03
C HIS A 112 -3.00 -5.31 -16.23
N LEU A 113 -3.72 -5.79 -15.21
CA LEU A 113 -5.18 -5.89 -15.25
C LEU A 113 -5.84 -4.52 -15.49
N LEU A 114 -5.38 -3.48 -14.79
CA LEU A 114 -5.88 -2.11 -14.95
C LEU A 114 -5.57 -1.53 -16.34
N LEU A 115 -4.40 -1.84 -16.91
CA LEU A 115 -4.05 -1.43 -18.28
C LEU A 115 -4.93 -2.13 -19.33
N GLN A 116 -5.24 -3.41 -19.14
CA GLN A 116 -6.19 -4.13 -19.99
C GLN A 116 -7.60 -3.55 -19.87
N ALA A 117 -8.07 -3.28 -18.65
CA ALA A 117 -9.36 -2.67 -18.39
C ALA A 117 -9.47 -1.29 -19.06
N ARG A 118 -8.44 -0.45 -18.92
CA ARG A 118 -8.36 0.88 -19.57
C ARG A 118 -8.45 0.80 -21.10
N LYS A 119 -7.96 -0.30 -21.69
CA LYS A 119 -8.00 -0.57 -23.12
C LYS A 119 -9.26 -1.34 -23.57
N ASN A 120 -10.17 -1.67 -22.66
CA ASN A 120 -11.34 -2.52 -22.89
C ASN A 120 -11.00 -3.91 -23.48
N ILE A 121 -9.84 -4.47 -23.12
CA ILE A 121 -9.38 -5.81 -23.55
C ILE A 121 -9.25 -6.78 -22.38
N LEU A 122 -9.77 -6.43 -21.21
CA LEU A 122 -9.73 -7.31 -20.04
C LEU A 122 -10.59 -8.54 -20.32
N HIS A 123 -9.96 -9.71 -20.40
CA HIS A 123 -10.67 -10.97 -20.54
C HIS A 123 -11.29 -11.37 -19.20
N HIS A 124 -12.55 -11.76 -19.24
CA HIS A 124 -13.23 -12.37 -18.11
C HIS A 124 -13.17 -13.87 -18.29
N ASP A 125 -12.31 -14.55 -17.54
CA ASP A 125 -12.29 -16.00 -17.53
C ASP A 125 -13.60 -16.49 -16.89
N GLN A 126 -14.53 -16.97 -17.71
CA GLN A 126 -15.74 -17.64 -17.25
C GLN A 126 -15.37 -19.06 -16.84
N HIS A 127 -15.04 -19.24 -15.57
CA HIS A 127 -14.94 -20.54 -14.92
C HIS A 127 -16.00 -20.69 -13.83
#